data_AF-A0A7W0TRF6-F1
#
_entry.id   AF-A0A7W0TRF6-F1
#
_cell.length_a   1.000
_cell.length_b   1.000
_cell.length_c   1.000
_cell.angle_alpha   90.00
_cell.angle_beta   90.00
_cell.angle_gamma   90.00
#
_symmetry.space_group_name_H-M   'P 1'
#
loop_
_entity.id
_entity.type
_entity.pdbx_description
1 polymer ?
#
loop_
_entity_poly.entity_id
_entity_poly.type
_entity_poly.pdbx_seq_one_letter_code
_entity_poly.pdbx_strand_id
1 'polypeptide(L)' 'LNELGLADEVSWLSTGGGASLELLEGKELPGVAAIPTSSDG' A
#
# COMPACT_ATOMS: atom_id res chain seq x y z
N LEU A 1 -2.80 15.46 -9.54
CA LEU A 1 -4.22 15.20 -9.22
C LEU A 1 -4.90 16.47 -8.76
N ASN A 2 -4.48 17.05 -7.63
CA ASN A 2 -5.06 18.30 -7.11
C ASN A 2 -4.98 19.46 -8.09
N GLU A 3 -3.79 19.76 -8.64
CA GLU A 3 -3.60 20.82 -9.64
C GLU A 3 -4.27 20.53 -10.99
N LEU A 4 -4.57 19.25 -11.26
CA LEU A 4 -5.24 18.81 -12.48
C LEU A 4 -6.75 18.67 -12.29
N GLY A 5 -7.29 18.86 -11.09
CA GLY A 5 -8.70 18.68 -10.76
C GLY A 5 -9.21 17.23 -10.79
N LEU A 6 -8.33 16.24 -10.82
CA LEU A 6 -8.67 14.82 -11.02
C LEU A 6 -8.72 13.99 -9.73
N ALA A 7 -8.70 14.62 -8.57
CA ALA A 7 -8.60 13.91 -7.28
C ALA A 7 -9.80 12.97 -7.05
N ASP A 8 -11.00 13.41 -7.43
CA ASP A 8 -12.24 12.66 -7.24
C ASP A 8 -12.40 11.49 -8.24
N GLU A 9 -11.57 11.44 -9.28
CA GLU A 9 -11.59 10.36 -10.29
C GLU A 9 -10.73 9.16 -9.90
N VAL A 10 -9.98 9.24 -8.79
CA VAL A 10 -9.08 8.20 -8.33
C VAL A 10 -9.66 7.52 -7.09
N SER A 11 -9.93 6.21 -7.17
CA SER A 11 -10.52 5.46 -6.04
C SER A 11 -9.55 5.22 -4.88
N TRP A 12 -8.26 5.11 -5.17
CA TRP A 12 -7.22 4.91 -4.16
C TRP A 12 -5.87 5.42 -4.68
N LEU A 13 -5.16 6.15 -3.83
CA LEU A 13 -3.83 6.67 -4.13
C LEU A 13 -2.85 6.16 -3.09
N SER A 14 -1.91 5.32 -3.51
CA SER A 14 -0.81 4.90 -2.65
C SER A 14 0.24 6.00 -2.51
N THR A 15 0.65 6.29 -1.28
CA THR A 15 1.84 7.12 -0.99
C THR A 15 3.04 6.28 -0.56
N GLY A 16 2.94 4.95 -0.63
CA GLY A 16 3.95 3.99 -0.15
C GLY A 16 5.19 3.83 -1.04
N GLY A 17 5.26 4.51 -2.19
CA GLY A 17 6.43 4.50 -3.07
C GLY A 17 6.92 3.09 -3.41
N GLY A 18 8.12 2.74 -2.95
CA GLY A 18 8.74 1.43 -3.18
C GLY A 18 7.98 0.26 -2.54
N ALA A 19 7.38 0.43 -1.36
CA ALA A 19 6.59 -0.64 -0.73
C ALA A 19 5.34 -0.99 -1.57
N SER A 20 4.76 0.01 -2.25
CA SER A 20 3.65 -0.19 -3.19
C SER A 20 4.11 -0.96 -4.44
N LEU A 21 5.34 -0.73 -4.91
CA LEU A 21 5.92 -1.48 -6.03
C LEU A 21 6.21 -2.93 -5.64
N GLU A 22 6.84 -3.16 -4.49
CA GLU A 22 7.12 -4.51 -3.98
C GLU A 22 5.83 -5.33 -3.78
N LEU A 23 4.75 -4.68 -3.32
CA LEU A 23 3.42 -5.30 -3.24
C LEU A 23 2.91 -5.74 -4.62
N LEU A 24 3.03 -4.88 -5.64
CA LEU A 24 2.59 -5.19 -7.01
C LEU A 24 3.47 -6.25 -7.68
N GLU A 25 4.73 -6.35 -7.29
CA GLU A 25 5.65 -7.41 -7.69
C GLU A 25 5.33 -8.76 -7.02
N GLY A 26 4.38 -8.80 -6.07
CA GLY A 26 3.99 -10.01 -5.34
C GLY A 26 5.01 -10.45 -4.29
N LYS A 27 5.90 -9.54 -3.85
CA LYS A 27 6.88 -9.83 -2.80
C LYS A 27 6.23 -9.76 -1.42
N GLU A 28 6.78 -10.54 -0.49
CA GLU A 28 6.43 -10.39 0.92
C GLU A 28 6.95 -9.04 1.42
N LEU A 29 6.06 -8.23 2.00
CA LEU A 29 6.45 -6.99 2.66
C LEU A 29 6.86 -7.30 4.10
N PRO A 30 8.14 -7.09 4.49
CA PRO A 30 8.61 -7.48 5.82
C PRO A 30 7.84 -6.79 6.97
N GLY A 31 7.44 -5.53 6.76
CA GLY A 31 6.64 -4.80 7.74
C GLY A 31 5.22 -5.35 7.92
N VAL A 32 4.64 -5.96 6.89
CA VAL A 32 3.33 -6.63 6.97
C VAL A 32 3.48 -8.02 7.59
N ALA A 33 4.51 -8.76 7.22
CA ALA A 33 4.80 -10.10 7.76
C ALA A 33 5.08 -10.08 9.28
N ALA A 34 5.60 -8.96 9.80
CA ALA A 34 5.86 -8.79 11.23
C ALA A 34 4.61 -8.48 12.07
N ILE A 35 3.44 -8.28 11.46
CA ILE A 35 2.19 -8.00 12.18
C ILE A 35 1.71 -9.28 12.87
N PRO A 36 1.59 -9.32 14.21
CA PRO A 36 1.07 -10.48 14.91
C PRO A 36 -0.36 -10.79 14.47
N THR A 37 -0.66 -12.05 14.22
CA THR A 37 -2.03 -12.48 13.94
C THR A 37 -2.80 -12.62 15.25
N SER A 38 -4.12 -12.44 15.25
CA SER A 38 -4.94 -12.56 16.47
C SER A 38 -4.94 -13.96 17.10
N SER A 39 -4.30 -14.93 16.44
CA SER A 39 -4.05 -16.30 16.92
C SER A 39 -2.70 -16.47 17.62
N ASP A 40 -1.84 -15.46 17.59
CA ASP A 40 -0.52 -15.47 18.22
C ASP A 40 -0.63 -15.00 19.68
N GLY A 41 -1.30 -15.80 20.53
CA GLY A 41 -1.21 -15.74 22.00
C GLY A 41 -1.94 -14.58 22.70
#